data_AF-A0A2S2PPI5-F1
#
_entry.id   AF-A0A2S2PPI5-F1
#
_cell.length_a   1.000
_cell.length_b   1.000
_cell.length_c   1.000
_cell.angle_alpha   90.00
_cell.angle_beta   90.00
_cell.angle_gamma   90.00
#
_symmetry.space_group_name_H-M   'P 1'
#
loop_
_entity.id
_entity.type
_entity.pdbx_description
1 polymer ?
#
loop_
_entity_poly.entity_id
_entity_poly.type
_entity_poly.pdbx_seq_one_letter_code
_entity_poly.pdbx_strand_id
1 'polypeptide(L)'
;MFQRFFELKTPLLSSLADLNYDVNLTSEDWQIISQSCNILKRFEEITIEMSSEKSVTISKTILFSQALSNYCHKLALEPQPILQLKSFISSLKSEIDTRFGDYEKNILMAEATFLDPRFKKYGFKNHIAFQEVKKSIINKGKTIIMGKNVQQSNLSTNLIPTSSINKEDSIWNDFDLEVTDIVQSQDPKALIIIEVDKYLQEPIIARTNDPLKWWNENKNVYPSLFEIMKRRFCIQGTSVPSERIFSKSGQVVTEKRNRLTSKRVEQIIFLNSNLE
;
A
#
# COMPACT_ATOMS: atom_id res chain seq x y z
N MET A 1 -19.56 0.21 16.83
CA MET A 1 -20.52 0.84 17.77
C MET A 1 -21.96 0.54 17.37
N PHE A 2 -22.42 0.93 16.17
CA PHE A 2 -23.80 0.68 15.71
C PHE A 2 -24.19 -0.80 15.73
N GLN A 3 -23.31 -1.69 15.24
CA GLN A 3 -23.53 -3.13 15.29
C GLN A 3 -23.81 -3.63 16.72
N ARG A 4 -22.95 -3.25 17.68
CA ARG A 4 -23.14 -3.58 19.10
C ARG A 4 -24.43 -2.99 19.68
N PHE A 5 -24.77 -1.74 19.34
CA PHE A 5 -26.02 -1.12 19.79
C PHE A 5 -27.24 -1.86 19.25
N PHE A 6 -27.19 -2.30 17.99
CA PHE A 6 -28.23 -3.10 17.36
C PHE A 6 -28.37 -4.49 18.00
N GLU A 7 -27.25 -5.18 18.28
CA GLU A 7 -27.24 -6.48 18.95
C GLU A 7 -27.76 -6.41 20.39
N LEU A 8 -27.52 -5.29 21.08
CA LEU A 8 -28.00 -5.05 22.43
C LEU A 8 -29.42 -4.48 22.49
N LYS A 9 -30.19 -4.51 21.41
CA LYS A 9 -31.56 -3.97 21.35
C LYS A 9 -32.43 -4.40 22.53
N THR A 10 -32.55 -5.71 22.78
CA THR A 10 -33.39 -6.25 23.85
C THR A 10 -32.94 -5.81 25.25
N PRO A 11 -31.67 -6.03 25.67
CA PRO A 11 -31.22 -5.59 26.99
C PRO A 11 -31.25 -4.05 27.16
N LEU A 12 -31.02 -3.27 26.09
CA LEU A 12 -31.14 -1.81 26.13
C LEU A 12 -32.57 -1.38 26.43
N LEU A 13 -33.55 -1.91 25.71
CA LEU A 13 -34.95 -1.56 25.91
C LEU A 13 -35.45 -1.98 27.31
N SER A 14 -35.04 -3.15 27.80
CA SER A 14 -35.32 -3.58 29.18
C SER A 14 -34.75 -2.60 30.21
N SER A 15 -33.47 -2.23 30.05
CA SER A 15 -32.79 -1.35 30.99
C SER A 15 -33.38 0.07 30.99
N LEU A 16 -33.80 0.58 29.82
CA LEU A 16 -34.45 1.89 29.71
C LEU A 16 -35.80 1.90 30.44
N ALA A 17 -36.57 0.81 30.32
CA ALA A 17 -37.82 0.63 31.04
C ALA A 17 -37.60 0.54 32.56
N ASP A 18 -36.62 -0.26 33.00
CA ASP A 18 -36.30 -0.44 34.42
C ASP A 18 -35.81 0.86 35.08
N LEU A 19 -35.06 1.69 34.33
CA LEU A 19 -34.54 2.98 34.81
C LEU A 19 -35.52 4.15 34.65
N ASN A 20 -36.73 3.92 34.12
CA ASN A 20 -37.73 4.94 33.81
C ASN A 20 -37.16 6.12 32.97
N TYR A 21 -36.29 5.81 32.01
CA TYR A 21 -35.71 6.83 31.13
C TYR A 21 -36.66 7.09 29.95
N ASP A 22 -37.04 8.36 29.73
CA ASP A 22 -37.98 8.75 28.68
C ASP A 22 -37.29 8.87 27.31
N VAL A 23 -36.80 7.74 26.79
CA VAL A 23 -36.23 7.63 25.44
C VAL A 23 -37.04 6.62 24.66
N ASN A 24 -37.77 7.09 23.65
CA ASN A 24 -38.59 6.25 22.79
C ASN A 24 -37.87 5.95 21.47
N LEU A 25 -37.29 4.75 21.36
CA LEU A 25 -36.67 4.26 20.13
C LEU A 25 -37.72 3.55 19.27
N THR A 26 -38.08 4.19 18.17
CA THR A 26 -39.11 3.71 17.24
C THR A 26 -38.60 2.55 16.38
N SER A 27 -39.52 1.85 15.70
CA SER A 27 -39.16 0.84 14.70
C SER A 27 -38.30 1.40 13.57
N GLU A 28 -38.51 2.66 13.18
CA GLU A 28 -37.72 3.35 12.15
C GLU A 28 -36.27 3.57 12.62
N ASP A 29 -36.04 3.92 13.89
CA ASP A 29 -34.69 4.08 14.44
C ASP A 29 -33.87 2.79 14.33
N TRP A 30 -34.48 1.65 14.67
CA TRP A 30 -33.83 0.34 14.53
C TRP A 30 -33.55 -0.04 13.07
N GLN A 31 -34.43 0.37 12.14
CA GLN A 31 -34.20 0.19 10.70
C GLN A 31 -33.03 1.06 10.22
N ILE A 32 -32.97 2.32 10.64
CA ILE A 32 -31.86 3.24 10.33
C ILE A 32 -30.53 2.64 10.79
N ILE A 33 -30.45 2.16 12.03
CA ILE A 33 -29.23 1.59 12.60
C ILE A 33 -28.82 0.32 11.83
N SER A 34 -29.76 -0.59 11.59
CA SER A 34 -29.50 -1.83 10.85
C SER A 34 -28.99 -1.57 9.43
N GLN A 35 -29.65 -0.69 8.69
CA GLN A 35 -29.22 -0.33 7.33
C GLN A 35 -27.90 0.42 7.32
N SER A 36 -27.64 1.27 8.32
CA SER A 36 -26.35 1.94 8.48
C SER A 36 -25.21 0.94 8.68
N CYS A 37 -25.43 -0.15 9.44
CA CYS A 37 -24.45 -1.22 9.59
C CYS A 37 -24.15 -1.90 8.23
N ASN A 38 -25.17 -2.16 7.43
CA ASN A 38 -25.01 -2.75 6.09
C ASN A 38 -24.23 -1.81 5.14
N ILE A 39 -24.51 -0.50 5.18
CA ILE A 39 -23.78 0.52 4.40
C ILE A 39 -22.31 0.58 4.83
N LEU A 40 -22.05 0.59 6.14
CA LEU A 40 -20.70 0.73 6.69
C LEU A 40 -19.85 -0.54 6.59
N LYS A 41 -20.45 -1.71 6.33
CA LYS A 41 -19.74 -2.98 6.24
C LYS A 41 -18.56 -2.95 5.26
N ARG A 42 -18.74 -2.34 4.08
CA ARG A 42 -17.64 -2.24 3.09
C ARG A 42 -16.50 -1.35 3.58
N PHE A 43 -16.81 -0.32 4.35
CA PHE A 43 -15.80 0.55 4.95
C PHE A 43 -15.01 -0.23 5.99
N GLU A 44 -15.69 -1.00 6.85
CA GLU A 44 -15.04 -1.86 7.85
C GLU A 44 -14.11 -2.89 7.19
N GLU A 45 -14.57 -3.61 6.16
CA GLU A 45 -13.76 -4.59 5.42
C GLU A 45 -12.46 -3.98 4.89
N ILE A 46 -12.55 -2.79 4.28
CA ILE A 46 -11.40 -2.07 3.73
C ILE A 46 -10.50 -1.55 4.86
N THR A 47 -11.06 -1.01 5.93
CA THR A 47 -10.29 -0.54 7.08
C THR A 47 -9.49 -1.67 7.71
N ILE A 48 -10.07 -2.87 7.88
CA ILE A 48 -9.38 -4.05 8.42
C ILE A 48 -8.20 -4.43 7.51
N GLU A 49 -8.44 -4.52 6.20
CA GLU A 49 -7.41 -4.89 5.23
C GLU A 49 -6.27 -3.87 5.16
N MET A 50 -6.59 -2.57 5.24
CA MET A 50 -5.62 -1.46 5.25
C MET A 50 -4.89 -1.28 6.58
N SER A 51 -5.40 -1.90 7.65
CA SER A 51 -4.79 -1.91 8.99
C SER A 51 -3.81 -3.09 9.19
N SER A 52 -3.55 -3.85 8.14
CA SER A 52 -2.59 -4.95 8.15
C SER A 52 -1.16 -4.43 8.22
N GLU A 53 -0.35 -5.01 9.11
CA GLU A 53 1.08 -4.70 9.25
C GLU A 53 1.96 -5.67 8.47
N LYS A 54 1.41 -6.86 8.17
CA LYS A 54 2.14 -8.00 7.58
C LYS A 54 1.96 -8.10 6.06
N SER A 55 1.29 -7.14 5.45
CA SER A 55 1.02 -7.14 4.01
C SER A 55 1.24 -5.75 3.41
N VAL A 56 1.49 -5.70 2.10
CA VAL A 56 1.63 -4.43 1.38
C VAL A 56 0.25 -3.77 1.28
N THR A 57 0.07 -2.65 1.97
CA THR A 57 -1.20 -1.90 2.00
C THR A 57 -1.22 -0.69 1.07
N ILE A 58 -0.08 0.01 0.89
CA ILE A 58 -0.04 1.25 0.08
C ILE A 58 -0.45 1.02 -1.39
N SER A 59 -0.12 -0.16 -1.94
CA SER A 59 -0.51 -0.52 -3.31
C SER A 59 -2.01 -0.79 -3.47
N LYS A 60 -2.73 -0.99 -2.36
CA LYS A 60 -4.19 -1.20 -2.34
C LYS A 60 -4.96 0.11 -2.22
N THR A 61 -4.30 1.21 -1.82
CA THR A 61 -4.97 2.48 -1.50
C THR A 61 -5.80 3.00 -2.67
N ILE A 62 -5.27 3.01 -3.89
CA ILE A 62 -6.00 3.48 -5.09
C ILE A 62 -7.20 2.57 -5.37
N LEU A 63 -7.02 1.25 -5.29
CA LEU A 63 -8.10 0.29 -5.56
C LEU A 63 -9.25 0.43 -4.57
N PHE A 64 -8.96 0.52 -3.28
CA PHE A 64 -10.00 0.59 -2.25
C PHE A 64 -10.71 1.93 -2.20
N SER A 65 -9.96 2.99 -2.47
CA SER A 65 -10.51 4.30 -2.75
C SER A 65 -11.53 4.30 -3.89
N GLN A 66 -11.16 3.71 -5.03
CA GLN A 66 -12.07 3.59 -6.16
C GLN A 66 -13.26 2.67 -5.85
N ALA A 67 -13.03 1.59 -5.11
CA ALA A 67 -14.08 0.67 -4.70
C ALA A 67 -15.11 1.34 -3.78
N LEU A 68 -14.67 2.18 -2.83
CA LEU A 68 -15.54 2.97 -1.96
C LEU A 68 -16.30 4.03 -2.76
N SER A 69 -15.62 4.76 -3.66
CA SER A 69 -16.30 5.75 -4.52
C SER A 69 -17.39 5.09 -5.36
N ASN A 70 -17.09 3.97 -6.04
CA ASN A 70 -18.09 3.22 -6.81
C ASN A 70 -19.26 2.72 -5.94
N TYR A 71 -18.95 2.25 -4.72
CA TYR A 71 -19.95 1.76 -3.78
C TYR A 71 -20.90 2.87 -3.33
N CYS A 72 -20.38 4.02 -2.90
CA CYS A 72 -21.19 5.18 -2.50
C CYS A 72 -22.03 5.74 -3.66
N HIS A 73 -21.46 5.79 -4.87
CA HIS A 73 -22.19 6.20 -6.06
C HIS A 73 -23.34 5.26 -6.38
N LYS A 74 -23.13 3.95 -6.26
CA LYS A 74 -24.18 2.95 -6.45
C LYS A 74 -25.30 3.12 -5.42
N LEU A 75 -24.96 3.25 -4.14
CA LEU A 75 -25.93 3.48 -3.06
C LEU A 75 -26.76 4.75 -3.29
N ALA A 76 -26.14 5.81 -3.81
CA ALA A 76 -26.83 7.08 -4.08
C ALA A 76 -27.84 6.99 -5.24
N LEU A 77 -27.75 5.99 -6.11
CA LEU A 77 -28.69 5.74 -7.20
C LEU A 77 -29.87 4.84 -6.79
N GLU A 78 -29.71 4.07 -5.72
CA GLU A 78 -30.75 3.17 -5.21
C GLU A 78 -31.88 3.97 -4.51
N PRO A 79 -33.16 3.64 -4.72
CA PRO A 79 -34.26 4.30 -4.01
C PRO A 79 -34.14 4.10 -2.50
N GLN A 80 -34.14 5.20 -1.75
CA GLN A 80 -34.06 5.19 -0.29
C GLN A 80 -35.23 5.99 0.31
N PRO A 81 -36.23 5.31 0.91
CA PRO A 81 -37.44 5.97 1.42
C PRO A 81 -37.20 6.72 2.73
N ILE A 82 -36.20 6.31 3.52
CA ILE A 82 -35.85 6.94 4.80
C ILE A 82 -34.92 8.13 4.53
N LEU A 83 -35.37 9.33 4.86
CA LEU A 83 -34.68 10.59 4.55
C LEU A 83 -33.29 10.68 5.21
N GLN A 84 -33.17 10.18 6.44
CA GLN A 84 -31.96 10.16 7.25
C GLN A 84 -30.88 9.29 6.58
N LEU A 85 -31.26 8.12 6.05
CA LEU A 85 -30.33 7.25 5.30
C LEU A 85 -29.93 7.87 3.97
N LYS A 86 -30.86 8.52 3.26
CA LYS A 86 -30.54 9.25 2.03
C LYS A 86 -29.54 10.37 2.28
N SER A 87 -29.74 11.15 3.34
CA SER A 87 -28.80 12.19 3.77
C SER A 87 -27.44 11.60 4.14
N PHE A 88 -27.42 10.51 4.92
CA PHE A 88 -26.20 9.80 5.30
C PHE A 88 -25.39 9.32 4.09
N ILE A 89 -26.04 8.68 3.11
CA ILE A 89 -25.39 8.23 1.86
C ILE A 89 -24.86 9.43 1.06
N SER A 90 -25.62 10.52 0.99
CA SER A 90 -25.19 11.75 0.31
C SER A 90 -23.93 12.34 0.96
N SER A 91 -23.88 12.38 2.29
CA SER A 91 -22.69 12.82 3.04
C SER A 91 -21.51 11.88 2.81
N LEU A 92 -21.71 10.57 2.87
CA LEU A 92 -20.65 9.59 2.59
C LEU A 92 -20.08 9.75 1.18
N LYS A 93 -20.95 9.90 0.17
CA LYS A 93 -20.53 10.15 -1.20
C LYS A 93 -19.69 11.42 -1.31
N SER A 94 -20.19 12.53 -0.76
CA SER A 94 -19.48 13.81 -0.79
C SER A 94 -18.10 13.72 -0.13
N GLU A 95 -18.00 13.10 1.06
CA GLU A 95 -16.73 12.93 1.76
C GLU A 95 -15.77 12.02 1.01
N ILE A 96 -16.26 10.93 0.38
CA ILE A 96 -15.45 10.05 -0.44
C ILE A 96 -14.98 10.74 -1.73
N ASP A 97 -15.74 11.67 -2.29
CA ASP A 97 -15.27 12.40 -3.46
C ASP A 97 -14.26 13.49 -3.05
N THR A 98 -14.52 14.20 -1.95
CA THR A 98 -13.65 15.28 -1.44
C THR A 98 -12.30 14.78 -0.93
N ARG A 99 -12.27 13.78 -0.06
CA ARG A 99 -11.03 13.34 0.62
C ARG A 99 -10.07 12.60 -0.29
N PHE A 100 -10.60 12.22 -1.44
CA PHE A 100 -10.26 10.94 -1.98
C PHE A 100 -10.24 11.09 -3.50
N GLY A 101 -11.16 11.75 -4.20
CA GLY A 101 -11.22 11.81 -5.69
C GLY A 101 -9.94 12.05 -6.51
N ASP A 102 -8.84 12.56 -5.93
CA ASP A 102 -7.54 12.81 -6.56
C ASP A 102 -6.39 11.86 -6.17
N TYR A 103 -6.61 10.77 -5.43
CA TYR A 103 -5.54 9.85 -4.99
C TYR A 103 -4.70 9.21 -6.11
N GLU A 104 -5.22 9.06 -7.33
CA GLU A 104 -4.41 8.59 -8.47
C GLU A 104 -3.27 9.56 -8.82
N LYS A 105 -3.37 10.84 -8.41
CA LYS A 105 -2.31 11.85 -8.56
C LYS A 105 -1.20 11.70 -7.50
N ASN A 106 -1.44 10.96 -6.42
CA ASN A 106 -0.41 10.72 -5.41
C ASN A 106 0.64 9.74 -5.97
N ILE A 107 1.80 10.27 -6.31
CA ILE A 107 2.85 9.49 -6.99
C ILE A 107 3.32 8.27 -6.19
N LEU A 108 3.33 8.32 -4.85
CA LEU A 108 3.78 7.19 -4.03
C LEU A 108 2.79 6.03 -4.11
N MET A 109 1.49 6.33 -4.01
CA MET A 109 0.41 5.35 -4.11
C MET A 109 0.29 4.81 -5.54
N ALA A 110 0.41 5.68 -6.54
CA ALA A 110 0.41 5.30 -7.95
C ALA A 110 1.58 4.36 -8.26
N GLU A 111 2.80 4.70 -7.85
CA GLU A 111 3.96 3.84 -8.08
C GLU A 111 3.83 2.49 -7.36
N ALA A 112 3.34 2.49 -6.13
CA ALA A 112 3.08 1.24 -5.42
C ALA A 112 2.02 0.38 -6.13
N THR A 113 0.95 0.99 -6.63
CA THR A 113 -0.12 0.28 -7.36
C THR A 113 0.40 -0.27 -8.69
N PHE A 114 1.21 0.51 -9.41
CA PHE A 114 1.86 0.10 -10.66
C PHE A 114 2.79 -1.10 -10.44
N LEU A 115 3.59 -1.07 -9.37
CA LEU A 115 4.56 -2.11 -9.02
C LEU A 115 3.92 -3.33 -8.35
N ASP A 116 2.61 -3.32 -8.10
CA ASP A 116 1.93 -4.50 -7.56
C ASP A 116 1.55 -5.46 -8.68
N PRO A 117 2.14 -6.67 -8.73
CA PRO A 117 1.86 -7.64 -9.79
C PRO A 117 0.40 -8.12 -9.80
N ARG A 118 -0.37 -7.86 -8.73
CA ARG A 118 -1.81 -8.13 -8.67
C ARG A 118 -2.63 -7.11 -9.46
N PHE A 119 -2.12 -5.89 -9.67
CA PHE A 119 -2.88 -4.75 -10.17
C PHE A 119 -2.30 -4.17 -11.46
N LYS A 120 -1.02 -3.79 -11.47
CA LYS A 120 -0.34 -3.18 -12.63
C LYS A 120 -1.17 -2.04 -13.25
N LYS A 121 -1.34 -2.05 -14.59
CA LYS A 121 -2.18 -1.10 -15.33
C LYS A 121 -3.67 -1.17 -14.97
N TYR A 122 -4.15 -2.30 -14.46
CA TYR A 122 -5.57 -2.52 -14.13
C TYR A 122 -5.98 -1.87 -12.81
N GLY A 123 -5.03 -1.38 -12.02
CA GLY A 123 -5.30 -0.61 -10.80
C GLY A 123 -5.71 0.84 -11.05
N PHE A 124 -5.68 1.32 -12.31
CA PHE A 124 -5.94 2.71 -12.66
C PHE A 124 -7.23 2.85 -13.47
N LYS A 125 -8.05 3.83 -13.09
CA LYS A 125 -9.22 4.24 -13.87
C LYS A 125 -8.85 5.31 -14.89
N ASN A 126 -7.97 6.25 -14.52
CA ASN A 126 -7.51 7.30 -15.43
C ASN A 126 -6.28 6.83 -16.21
N HIS A 127 -6.44 6.69 -17.54
CA HIS A 127 -5.32 6.34 -18.42
C HIS A 127 -4.18 7.38 -18.38
N ILE A 128 -4.50 8.65 -18.14
CA ILE A 128 -3.48 9.71 -18.03
C ILE A 128 -2.61 9.47 -16.78
N ALA A 129 -3.22 9.18 -15.63
CA ALA A 129 -2.49 8.89 -14.39
C ALA A 129 -1.57 7.67 -14.55
N PHE A 130 -2.04 6.62 -15.24
CA PHE A 130 -1.21 5.46 -15.59
C PHE A 130 0.02 5.85 -16.45
N GLN A 131 -0.15 6.72 -17.44
CA GLN A 131 0.96 7.15 -18.28
C GLN A 131 1.95 8.04 -17.51
N GLU A 132 1.48 8.89 -16.62
CA GLU A 132 2.32 9.73 -15.76
C GLU A 132 3.16 8.89 -14.80
N VAL A 133 2.56 7.89 -14.14
CA VAL A 133 3.31 7.00 -13.25
C VAL A 133 4.30 6.14 -14.05
N LYS A 134 3.93 5.65 -15.24
CA LYS A 134 4.86 4.91 -16.12
C LYS A 134 6.09 5.75 -16.45
N LYS A 135 5.90 7.02 -16.80
CA LYS A 135 7.01 7.97 -17.04
C LYS A 135 7.88 8.16 -15.79
N SER A 136 7.28 8.30 -14.61
CA SER A 136 8.00 8.44 -13.34
C SER A 136 8.86 7.20 -13.03
N ILE A 137 8.29 5.99 -13.19
CA ILE A 137 9.00 4.72 -13.00
C ILE A 137 10.19 4.61 -13.96
N ILE A 138 9.99 4.93 -15.25
CA ILE A 138 11.06 4.94 -16.25
C ILE A 138 12.18 5.90 -15.87
N ASN A 139 11.85 7.13 -15.44
CA ASN A 139 12.85 8.10 -15.03
C ASN A 139 13.64 7.64 -13.80
N LYS A 140 12.96 7.06 -12.79
CA LYS A 140 13.62 6.51 -11.60
C LYS A 140 14.50 5.31 -11.92
N GLY A 141 14.04 4.40 -12.77
CA GLY A 141 14.82 3.24 -13.20
C GLY A 141 16.04 3.64 -14.01
N LYS A 142 15.92 4.65 -14.89
CA LYS A 142 17.06 5.24 -15.60
C LYS A 142 18.15 5.73 -14.63
N THR A 143 17.76 6.45 -13.56
CA THR A 143 18.71 6.92 -12.54
C THR A 143 19.37 5.75 -11.80
N ILE A 144 18.64 4.67 -11.53
CA ILE A 144 19.19 3.46 -10.88
C ILE A 144 20.23 2.78 -11.78
N ILE A 145 19.93 2.61 -13.07
CA ILE A 145 20.85 1.99 -14.04
C ILE A 145 22.12 2.83 -14.17
N MET A 146 21.99 4.16 -14.33
CA MET A 146 23.13 5.07 -14.39
C MET A 146 24.00 5.00 -13.12
N GLY A 147 23.38 4.95 -11.93
CA GLY A 147 24.11 4.81 -10.67
C GLY A 147 24.89 3.50 -10.56
N LYS A 148 24.33 2.38 -11.06
CA LYS A 148 25.03 1.08 -11.10
C LYS A 148 26.23 1.11 -12.06
N ASN A 149 26.08 1.71 -13.25
CA ASN A 149 27.18 1.82 -14.21
C ASN A 149 28.36 2.62 -13.65
N VAL A 150 28.10 3.71 -12.90
CA VAL A 150 29.15 4.50 -12.24
C VAL A 150 29.84 3.73 -11.09
N GLN A 151 29.08 2.97 -10.31
CA GLN A 151 29.68 2.12 -9.27
C GLN A 151 30.54 1.02 -9.88
N GLN A 152 30.07 0.39 -10.96
CA GLN A 152 30.81 -0.66 -11.66
C GLN A 152 32.09 -0.11 -12.30
N SER A 153 32.07 1.07 -12.92
CA SER A 153 33.29 1.72 -13.43
C SER A 153 34.30 2.06 -12.33
N ASN A 154 33.83 2.44 -11.14
CA ASN A 154 34.69 2.76 -9.98
C ASN A 154 35.26 1.52 -9.28
N LEU A 155 34.57 0.38 -9.38
CA LEU A 155 35.06 -0.93 -8.92
C LEU A 155 36.10 -1.49 -9.91
N SER A 156 35.92 -1.28 -11.22
CA SER A 156 36.88 -1.67 -12.26
C SER A 156 38.18 -0.87 -12.20
N THR A 157 38.15 0.41 -11.78
CA THR A 157 39.38 1.22 -11.60
C THR A 157 40.14 0.92 -10.31
N ASN A 158 39.53 0.26 -9.32
CA ASN A 158 40.17 -0.12 -8.06
C ASN A 158 40.58 -1.61 -7.97
N LEU A 159 40.44 -2.36 -9.07
CA LEU A 159 40.92 -3.75 -9.21
C LEU A 159 42.12 -3.88 -10.15
N ILE A 160 42.98 -2.85 -10.19
CA ILE A 160 44.37 -3.05 -10.65
C ILE A 160 45.24 -3.23 -9.39
N PRO A 161 45.37 -4.45 -8.83
CA PRO A 161 46.59 -4.80 -8.17
C PRO A 161 47.67 -4.87 -9.25
N THR A 162 48.65 -3.99 -9.14
CA THR A 162 49.95 -4.10 -9.81
C THR A 162 50.64 -5.37 -9.29
N SER A 163 50.21 -6.54 -9.75
CA SER A 163 50.89 -7.81 -9.50
C SER A 163 50.37 -8.89 -10.46
N SER A 164 51.07 -9.03 -11.58
CA SER A 164 51.46 -10.30 -12.21
C SER A 164 50.57 -11.52 -11.93
N ILE A 165 49.57 -11.79 -12.78
CA ILE A 165 49.11 -13.17 -13.07
C ILE A 165 48.76 -13.24 -14.55
N ASN A 166 49.37 -14.21 -15.23
CA ASN A 166 49.13 -14.58 -16.62
C ASN A 166 47.63 -14.60 -16.95
N LYS A 167 47.15 -13.61 -17.72
CA LYS A 167 45.94 -13.84 -18.53
C LYS A 167 46.40 -14.75 -19.65
N GLU A 168 46.07 -16.03 -19.56
CA GLU A 168 46.15 -16.92 -20.72
C GLU A 168 45.43 -16.23 -21.88
N ASP A 169 46.07 -16.24 -23.05
CA ASP A 169 45.52 -15.70 -24.28
C ASP A 169 44.34 -16.56 -24.71
N SER A 170 43.20 -16.28 -24.09
CA SER A 170 41.95 -16.96 -24.28
C SER A 170 41.30 -16.41 -25.54
N ILE A 171 40.82 -17.29 -26.42
CA ILE A 171 40.06 -16.92 -27.61
C ILE A 171 38.80 -16.08 -27.25
N TRP A 172 38.39 -16.13 -25.98
CA TRP A 172 37.25 -15.39 -25.45
C TRP A 172 37.59 -13.93 -25.12
N ASN A 173 38.86 -13.54 -25.04
CA ASN A 173 39.24 -12.18 -24.66
C ASN A 173 38.73 -11.13 -25.68
N ASP A 174 38.86 -11.42 -26.99
CA ASP A 174 38.37 -10.52 -28.05
C ASP A 174 36.83 -10.42 -28.03
N PHE A 175 36.16 -11.56 -27.83
CA PHE A 175 34.71 -11.61 -27.69
C PHE A 175 34.22 -10.86 -26.44
N ASP A 176 34.87 -11.06 -25.30
CA ASP A 176 34.53 -10.40 -24.04
C ASP A 176 34.72 -8.89 -24.15
N LEU A 177 35.79 -8.43 -24.82
CA LEU A 177 36.03 -7.02 -25.12
C LEU A 177 34.92 -6.43 -26.00
N GLU A 178 34.60 -7.09 -27.12
CA GLU A 178 33.54 -6.65 -28.04
C GLU A 178 32.17 -6.62 -27.34
N VAL A 179 31.86 -7.63 -26.53
CA VAL A 179 30.63 -7.68 -25.74
C VAL A 179 30.61 -6.58 -24.68
N THR A 180 31.72 -6.29 -24.00
CA THR A 180 31.77 -5.20 -23.02
C THR A 180 31.50 -3.83 -23.65
N ASP A 181 32.03 -3.56 -24.84
CA ASP A 181 31.78 -2.31 -25.56
C ASP A 181 30.31 -2.20 -25.99
N ILE A 182 29.72 -3.30 -26.47
CA ILE A 182 28.29 -3.35 -26.82
C ILE A 182 27.41 -3.11 -25.57
N VAL A 183 27.69 -3.77 -24.46
CA VAL A 183 26.90 -3.64 -23.21
C VAL A 183 27.02 -2.23 -22.62
N GLN A 184 28.21 -1.61 -22.68
CA GLN A 184 28.42 -0.24 -22.20
C GLN A 184 27.74 0.83 -23.08
N SER A 185 27.52 0.53 -24.37
CA SER A 185 26.87 1.45 -25.31
C SER A 185 25.33 1.51 -25.22
N GLN A 186 24.70 0.65 -24.42
CA GLN A 186 23.24 0.60 -24.32
C GLN A 186 22.66 1.82 -23.60
N ASP A 187 21.66 2.47 -24.21
CA ASP A 187 20.93 3.59 -23.60
C ASP A 187 20.20 3.13 -22.33
N PRO A 188 20.53 3.67 -21.13
CA PRO A 188 19.84 3.33 -19.88
C PRO A 188 18.33 3.52 -19.93
N LYS A 189 17.85 4.48 -20.74
CA LYS A 189 16.41 4.71 -20.93
C LYS A 189 15.75 3.58 -21.72
N ALA A 190 16.41 3.07 -22.76
CA ALA A 190 15.92 1.93 -23.54
C ALA A 190 15.84 0.67 -22.67
N LEU A 191 16.85 0.42 -21.84
CA LEU A 191 16.90 -0.74 -20.94
C LEU A 191 15.72 -0.77 -19.95
N ILE A 192 15.45 0.35 -19.28
CA ILE A 192 14.31 0.40 -18.34
C ILE A 192 12.96 0.32 -19.06
N ILE A 193 12.84 0.83 -20.29
CA ILE A 193 11.60 0.71 -21.08
C ILE A 193 11.31 -0.77 -21.36
N ILE A 194 12.32 -1.54 -21.78
CA ILE A 194 12.20 -2.98 -22.03
C ILE A 194 11.79 -3.71 -20.74
N GLU A 195 12.44 -3.41 -19.61
CA GLU A 195 12.12 -4.00 -18.31
C GLU A 195 10.67 -3.72 -17.89
N VAL A 196 10.22 -2.47 -18.02
CA VAL A 196 8.85 -2.03 -17.72
C VAL A 196 7.83 -2.71 -18.62
N ASP A 197 8.07 -2.73 -19.94
CA ASP A 197 7.12 -3.31 -20.89
C ASP A 197 7.01 -4.83 -20.70
N LYS A 198 8.13 -5.52 -20.43
CA LYS A 198 8.12 -6.94 -20.07
C LYS A 198 7.28 -7.18 -18.80
N TYR A 199 7.50 -6.41 -17.73
CA TYR A 199 6.72 -6.52 -16.49
C TYR A 199 5.21 -6.31 -16.69
N LEU A 200 4.83 -5.34 -17.52
CA LEU A 200 3.44 -5.02 -17.82
C LEU A 200 2.73 -6.07 -18.69
N GLN A 201 3.49 -6.89 -19.43
CA GLN A 201 2.98 -7.99 -20.25
C GLN A 201 2.81 -9.29 -19.46
N GLU A 202 3.53 -9.48 -18.35
CA GLU A 202 3.34 -10.62 -17.46
C GLU A 202 1.88 -10.69 -16.96
N PRO A 203 1.33 -11.90 -16.76
CA PRO A 203 -0.01 -12.06 -16.20
C PRO A 203 -0.10 -11.46 -14.79
N ILE A 204 -1.30 -11.07 -14.40
CA ILE A 204 -1.58 -10.68 -13.02
C ILE A 204 -1.56 -11.93 -12.13
N ILE A 205 -1.02 -11.80 -10.92
CA ILE A 205 -1.08 -12.88 -9.92
C ILE A 205 -2.40 -12.79 -9.14
N ALA A 206 -2.82 -13.89 -8.52
CA ALA A 206 -4.04 -13.90 -7.73
C ALA A 206 -3.94 -12.96 -6.51
N ARG A 207 -5.07 -12.34 -6.13
CA ARG A 207 -5.14 -11.34 -5.05
C ARG A 207 -4.63 -11.87 -3.70
N THR A 208 -4.80 -13.17 -3.46
CA THR A 208 -4.39 -13.86 -2.23
C THR A 208 -2.90 -14.14 -2.14
N ASN A 209 -2.16 -14.04 -3.25
CA ASN A 209 -0.71 -14.22 -3.25
C ASN A 209 0.01 -12.99 -2.69
N ASP A 210 1.17 -13.23 -2.08
CA ASP A 210 2.03 -12.19 -1.57
C ASP A 210 2.86 -11.56 -2.70
N PRO A 211 2.70 -10.26 -2.99
CA PRO A 211 3.50 -9.59 -4.02
C PRO A 211 4.99 -9.50 -3.64
N LEU A 212 5.37 -9.50 -2.36
CA LEU A 212 6.78 -9.47 -1.94
C LEU A 212 7.50 -10.77 -2.32
N LYS A 213 6.82 -11.91 -2.16
CA LYS A 213 7.34 -13.20 -2.60
C LYS A 213 7.59 -13.22 -4.11
N TRP A 214 6.62 -12.73 -4.89
CA TRP A 214 6.75 -12.62 -6.34
C TRP A 214 7.95 -11.75 -6.74
N TRP A 215 8.11 -10.59 -6.09
CA TRP A 215 9.25 -9.70 -6.36
C TRP A 215 10.60 -10.33 -5.98
N ASN A 216 10.67 -11.10 -4.90
CA ASN A 216 11.90 -11.79 -4.52
C ASN A 216 12.31 -12.88 -5.53
N GLU A 217 11.34 -13.60 -6.08
CA GLU A 217 11.56 -14.61 -7.14
C GLU A 217 11.99 -13.95 -8.46
N ASN A 218 11.45 -12.77 -8.78
CA ASN A 218 11.66 -12.08 -10.06
C ASN A 218 12.69 -10.95 -10.02
N LYS A 219 13.42 -10.78 -8.90
CA LYS A 219 14.37 -9.65 -8.70
C LYS A 219 15.49 -9.59 -9.74
N ASN A 220 15.93 -10.74 -10.27
CA ASN A 220 16.97 -10.81 -11.29
C ASN A 220 16.42 -10.49 -12.69
N VAL A 221 15.13 -10.67 -12.90
CA VAL A 221 14.44 -10.36 -14.17
C VAL A 221 14.12 -8.87 -14.25
N TYR A 222 13.78 -8.26 -13.10
CA TYR A 222 13.41 -6.85 -12.99
C TYR A 222 14.25 -6.10 -11.94
N PRO A 223 15.57 -5.98 -12.15
CA PRO A 223 16.50 -5.48 -11.14
C PRO A 223 16.32 -3.98 -10.83
N SER A 224 15.81 -3.18 -11.76
CA SER A 224 15.59 -1.74 -11.54
C SER A 224 14.24 -1.52 -10.87
N LEU A 225 13.20 -2.21 -11.34
CA LEU A 225 11.87 -2.13 -10.74
C LEU A 225 11.86 -2.68 -9.31
N PHE A 226 12.62 -3.74 -9.03
CA PHE A 226 12.78 -4.28 -7.68
C PHE A 226 13.32 -3.24 -6.69
N GLU A 227 14.30 -2.43 -7.10
CA GLU A 227 14.85 -1.35 -6.26
C GLU A 227 13.85 -0.22 -6.02
N ILE A 228 13.01 0.11 -7.01
CA ILE A 228 11.92 1.08 -6.82
C ILE A 228 10.86 0.50 -5.89
N MET A 229 10.47 -0.76 -6.09
CA MET A 229 9.46 -1.46 -5.30
C MET A 229 9.83 -1.49 -3.83
N LYS A 230 11.07 -1.82 -3.47
CA LYS A 230 11.55 -1.81 -2.08
C LYS A 230 11.26 -0.49 -1.36
N ARG A 231 11.39 0.64 -2.05
CA ARG A 231 11.13 1.99 -1.50
C ARG A 231 9.65 2.36 -1.45
N ARG A 232 8.77 1.56 -2.05
CA ARG A 232 7.32 1.80 -2.07
C ARG A 232 6.61 0.86 -1.12
N PHE A 233 6.92 -0.43 -1.17
CA PHE A 233 6.18 -1.43 -0.41
C PHE A 233 6.48 -1.41 1.09
N CYS A 234 7.54 -0.72 1.52
CA CYS A 234 7.80 -0.45 2.93
C CYS A 234 6.88 0.62 3.53
N ILE A 235 6.15 1.38 2.71
CA ILE A 235 5.26 2.44 3.18
C ILE A 235 3.93 1.81 3.60
N GLN A 236 3.52 2.07 4.84
CA GLN A 236 2.22 1.66 5.36
C GLN A 236 1.12 2.56 4.78
N GLY A 237 -0.04 1.98 4.51
CA GLY A 237 -1.19 2.68 3.94
C GLY A 237 -1.99 3.48 4.97
N THR A 238 -1.75 3.20 6.27
CA THR A 238 -2.44 3.82 7.40
C THR A 238 -1.46 4.03 8.56
N SER A 239 -1.85 4.87 9.53
CA SER A 239 -1.15 5.03 10.82
C SER A 239 -1.49 3.94 11.84
N VAL A 240 -2.44 3.04 11.52
CA VAL A 240 -2.90 2.01 12.46
C VAL A 240 -1.77 1.13 13.02
N PRO A 241 -0.75 0.72 12.23
CA PRO A 241 0.39 -0.03 12.76
C PRO A 241 1.13 0.71 13.89
N SER A 242 1.40 2.00 13.71
CA SER A 242 2.09 2.78 14.75
C SER A 242 1.18 3.02 15.95
N GLU A 243 -0.11 3.30 15.73
CA GLU A 243 -1.09 3.43 16.81
C GLU A 243 -1.23 2.16 17.65
N ARG A 244 -1.16 0.96 17.03
CA ARG A 244 -1.19 -0.32 17.76
C ARG A 244 0.04 -0.49 18.65
N ILE A 245 1.22 -0.16 18.15
CA ILE A 245 2.47 -0.15 18.94
C ILE A 245 2.32 0.81 20.13
N PHE A 246 1.85 2.03 19.91
CA PHE A 246 1.66 3.01 20.97
C PHE A 246 0.53 2.64 21.94
N SER A 247 -0.52 1.97 21.50
CA SER A 247 -1.62 1.51 22.37
C SER A 247 -1.16 0.40 23.32
N LYS A 248 -0.47 -0.62 22.79
CA LYS A 248 0.14 -1.70 23.58
C LYS A 248 1.17 -1.15 24.56
N SER A 249 1.99 -0.21 24.11
CA SER A 249 3.03 0.42 24.93
C SER A 249 2.43 1.39 25.97
N GLY A 250 1.35 2.08 25.62
CA GLY A 250 0.58 2.96 26.50
C GLY A 250 0.02 2.18 27.68
N GLN A 251 -0.50 0.96 27.48
CA GLN A 251 -0.92 0.11 28.59
C GLN A 251 0.26 -0.22 29.54
N VAL A 252 1.44 -0.54 28.99
CA VAL A 252 2.65 -0.83 29.79
C VAL A 252 3.12 0.38 30.61
N VAL A 253 2.98 1.60 30.06
CA VAL A 253 3.38 2.85 30.70
C VAL A 253 2.35 3.34 31.73
N THR A 254 1.05 3.17 31.45
CA THR A 254 -0.04 3.75 32.27
C THR A 254 -0.52 2.82 33.39
N GLU A 255 -0.60 1.50 33.17
CA GLU A 255 -1.15 0.56 34.16
C GLU A 255 -0.16 0.22 35.29
N LYS A 256 1.13 0.09 34.96
CA LYS A 256 2.17 0.05 35.98
C LYS A 256 2.50 1.51 36.29
N ARG A 257 2.22 1.99 37.51
CA ARG A 257 2.56 3.33 38.05
C ARG A 257 4.08 3.63 38.01
N ASN A 258 4.69 3.52 36.85
CA ASN A 258 6.09 3.64 36.61
C ASN A 258 6.31 5.02 36.01
N ARG A 259 6.99 5.89 36.74
CA ARG A 259 7.51 7.15 36.20
C ARG A 259 8.67 6.84 35.25
N LEU A 260 8.38 6.19 34.13
CA LEU A 260 9.35 5.96 33.07
C LEU A 260 9.61 7.28 32.36
N THR A 261 10.87 7.60 32.14
CA THR A 261 11.25 8.72 31.28
C THR A 261 10.94 8.37 29.82
N SER A 262 10.66 9.38 28.99
CA SER A 262 10.35 9.18 27.57
C SER A 262 11.44 8.36 26.85
N LYS A 263 12.72 8.59 27.19
CA LYS A 263 13.86 7.83 26.66
C LYS A 263 13.79 6.34 27.00
N ARG A 264 13.34 5.99 28.20
CA ARG A 264 13.22 4.58 28.61
C ARG A 264 12.03 3.90 27.94
N VAL A 265 10.93 4.64 27.75
CA VAL A 265 9.77 4.16 26.99
C VAL A 265 10.18 3.85 25.55
N GLU A 266 10.88 4.77 24.89
CA GLU A 266 11.39 4.56 23.53
C GLU A 266 12.24 3.27 23.40
N GLN A 267 13.19 3.06 24.32
CA GLN A 267 14.01 1.84 24.34
C GLN A 267 13.19 0.56 24.51
N ILE A 268 12.19 0.59 25.40
CA ILE A 268 11.31 -0.57 25.64
C ILE A 268 10.48 -0.87 24.38
N ILE A 269 9.91 0.16 23.76
CA ILE A 269 9.15 0.03 22.52
C ILE A 269 10.03 -0.57 21.42
N PHE A 270 11.23 0.00 21.22
CA PHE A 270 12.17 -0.48 20.22
C PHE A 270 12.53 -1.96 20.43
N LEU A 271 12.92 -2.35 21.65
CA LEU A 271 13.27 -3.73 21.94
C LEU A 271 12.07 -4.68 21.75
N ASN A 272 10.89 -4.30 22.24
CA ASN A 272 9.69 -5.12 22.10
C ASN A 272 9.31 -5.35 20.63
N SER A 273 9.37 -4.31 19.78
CA SER A 273 9.04 -4.43 18.36
C SER A 273 10.06 -5.24 17.54
N ASN A 274 11.29 -5.45 18.04
CA ASN A 274 12.30 -6.26 17.36
C ASN A 274 12.40 -7.70 17.91
N LEU A 275 11.65 -8.03 18.96
CA LEU A 275 11.58 -9.39 19.52
C LEU A 275 10.44 -10.23 18.92
N GLU A 276 9.44 -9.58 18.31
CA GLU A 276 8.32 -10.21 17.57
C GLU A 276 8.70 -10.57 16.13
#